data_AF-A0A496D3K4-F1
#
_entry.id   AF-A0A496D3K4-F1
#
_cell.length_a   1.000
_cell.length_b   1.000
_cell.length_c   1.000
_cell.angle_alpha   90.00
_cell.angle_beta   90.00
_cell.angle_gamma   90.00
#
_symmetry.space_group_name_H-M   'P 1'
#
loop_
_entity.id
_entity.type
_entity.pdbx_description
1 polymer ?
#
loop_
_entity_poly.entity_id
_entity_poly.type
_entity_poly.pdbx_seq_one_letter_code
_entity_poly.pdbx_strand_id
1 'polypeptide(L)'
;MSKSKEYKAIKNYIHNDLGISKQILIDIIKEEVRKIVIEVMKSTYGANNVESIVKQALRQEILGNRSEVGWAFEIAVREMMQEIVKSEFKISIVHNDITK
;
A
#
# COMPACT_ATOMS: atom_id res chain seq x y z
N MET A 1 38.97 -25.04 6.00
CA MET A 1 37.61 -25.55 6.33
C MET A 1 36.79 -25.58 5.06
N SER A 2 36.06 -26.66 4.74
CA SER A 2 35.24 -26.68 3.52
C SER A 2 33.92 -25.93 3.76
N LYS A 3 33.49 -25.09 2.80
CA LYS A 3 32.27 -24.27 2.88
C LYS A 3 31.01 -25.07 3.30
N SER A 4 30.98 -26.37 3.00
CA SER A 4 29.91 -27.29 3.37
C SER A 4 29.82 -27.57 4.88
N LYS A 5 30.97 -27.62 5.60
CA LYS A 5 30.99 -27.83 7.05
C LYS A 5 30.48 -26.60 7.80
N GLU A 6 30.89 -25.40 7.39
CA GLU A 6 30.40 -24.14 7.96
C GLU A 6 28.90 -23.97 7.74
N TYR A 7 28.41 -24.21 6.51
CA TYR A 7 26.99 -24.14 6.20
C TYR A 7 26.15 -25.08 7.10
N LYS A 8 26.59 -26.33 7.30
CA LYS A 8 25.91 -27.29 8.19
C LYS A 8 25.91 -26.83 9.65
N ALA A 9 27.03 -26.33 10.14
CA ALA A 9 27.14 -25.85 11.52
C ALA A 9 26.17 -24.69 11.77
N ILE A 10 26.15 -23.71 10.87
CA ILE A 10 25.25 -22.55 10.95
C ILE A 10 23.79 -22.98 10.86
N LYS A 11 23.45 -23.87 9.92
CA LYS A 11 22.08 -24.39 9.77
C LYS A 11 21.61 -25.10 11.04
N ASN A 12 22.46 -25.93 11.65
CA ASN A 12 22.12 -26.66 12.86
C ASN A 12 21.97 -25.73 14.06
N TYR A 13 22.83 -24.73 14.20
CA TYR A 13 22.71 -23.70 15.24
C TYR A 13 21.37 -22.96 15.15
N ILE A 14 20.99 -22.51 13.94
CA ILE A 14 19.72 -21.79 13.71
C ILE A 14 18.52 -22.70 14.01
N HIS A 15 18.57 -23.97 13.60
CA HIS A 15 17.42 -24.84 13.74
C HIS A 15 17.26 -25.43 15.15
N ASN A 16 18.37 -25.87 15.76
CA ASN A 16 18.35 -26.62 17.02
C ASN A 16 18.53 -25.70 18.22
N ASP A 17 19.52 -24.79 18.19
CA ASP A 17 19.86 -23.98 19.37
C ASP A 17 18.96 -22.74 19.46
N LEU A 18 18.63 -22.13 18.31
CA LEU A 18 17.70 -20.99 18.27
C LEU A 18 16.23 -21.41 18.10
N GLY A 19 15.96 -22.69 17.78
CA GLY A 19 14.60 -23.20 17.55
C GLY A 19 13.89 -22.55 16.34
N ILE A 20 14.62 -21.84 15.49
CA ILE A 20 14.04 -21.11 14.36
C ILE A 20 13.79 -22.11 13.24
N SER A 21 12.52 -22.40 13.00
CA SER A 21 12.13 -23.24 11.87
C SER A 21 12.27 -22.46 10.56
N LYS A 22 12.49 -23.21 9.46
CA LYS A 22 12.45 -22.64 8.11
C LYS A 22 11.15 -21.86 7.85
N GLN A 23 10.04 -22.32 8.42
CA GLN A 23 8.74 -21.69 8.23
C GLN A 23 8.67 -20.31 8.86
N ILE A 24 9.20 -20.14 10.08
CA ILE A 24 9.26 -18.84 10.77
C ILE A 24 10.05 -17.83 9.93
N LEU A 25 11.18 -18.25 9.36
CA LEU A 25 11.97 -17.38 8.47
C LEU A 25 11.19 -17.00 7.20
N ILE A 26 10.48 -17.97 6.60
CA ILE A 26 9.63 -17.70 5.43
C ILE A 26 8.53 -16.71 5.77
N ASP A 27 7.88 -16.85 6.93
CA ASP A 27 6.76 -16.00 7.32
C ASP A 27 7.22 -14.56 7.60
N ILE A 28 8.37 -14.39 8.26
CA ILE A 28 8.99 -13.07 8.47
C ILE A 28 9.34 -12.42 7.12
N ILE A 29 10.01 -13.15 6.24
CA ILE A 29 10.41 -12.61 4.92
C ILE A 29 9.19 -12.28 4.09
N LYS A 30 8.15 -13.12 4.11
CA LYS A 30 6.90 -12.88 3.37
C LYS A 30 6.23 -11.58 3.80
N GLU A 31 6.12 -11.32 5.09
CA GLU A 31 5.49 -10.09 5.59
C GLU A 31 6.30 -8.85 5.19
N GLU A 32 7.62 -8.88 5.29
CA GLU A 32 8.47 -7.77 4.84
C GLU A 32 8.39 -7.55 3.33
N VAL A 33 8.46 -8.63 2.52
CA VAL A 33 8.28 -8.56 1.07
C VAL A 33 6.90 -8.02 0.73
N ARG A 34 5.85 -8.43 1.43
CA ARG A 34 4.47 -7.97 1.20
C ARG A 34 4.35 -6.47 1.43
N LYS A 35 4.94 -5.93 2.50
CA LYS A 35 4.95 -4.48 2.77
C LYS A 35 5.60 -3.71 1.63
N ILE A 36 6.81 -4.14 1.23
CA ILE A 36 7.56 -3.52 0.13
C ILE A 36 6.76 -3.58 -1.18
N VAL A 37 6.19 -4.73 -1.51
CA VAL A 37 5.38 -4.90 -2.73
C VAL A 37 4.16 -3.97 -2.70
N ILE A 38 3.45 -3.87 -1.58
CA ILE A 38 2.29 -2.97 -1.45
C ILE A 38 2.73 -1.51 -1.61
N GLU A 39 3.84 -1.12 -0.99
CA GLU A 39 4.39 0.24 -1.09
C GLU A 39 4.77 0.59 -2.54
N VAL A 40 5.52 -0.28 -3.21
CA VAL A 40 5.92 -0.13 -4.62
C VAL A 40 4.69 -0.12 -5.53
N MET A 41 3.71 -0.98 -5.30
CA MET A 41 2.48 -0.98 -6.09
C MET A 41 1.69 0.33 -5.91
N LYS A 42 1.57 0.81 -4.66
CA LYS A 42 0.91 2.09 -4.36
C LYS A 42 1.65 3.29 -4.94
N SER A 43 2.99 3.29 -4.91
CA SER A 43 3.79 4.39 -5.45
C SER A 43 3.78 4.41 -6.98
N THR A 44 3.78 3.24 -7.61
CA THR A 44 3.92 3.10 -9.07
C THR A 44 2.59 3.25 -9.78
N TYR A 45 1.53 2.67 -9.23
CA TYR A 45 0.21 2.63 -9.86
C TYR A 45 -0.83 3.49 -9.13
N GLY A 46 -0.46 4.13 -8.01
CA GLY A 46 -1.41 4.76 -7.11
C GLY A 46 -2.13 3.74 -6.22
N ALA A 47 -2.78 4.21 -5.15
CA ALA A 47 -3.81 3.41 -4.52
C ALA A 47 -5.01 3.38 -5.48
N ASN A 48 -5.21 2.28 -6.22
CA ASN A 48 -6.31 2.07 -7.17
C ASN A 48 -7.68 1.98 -6.48
N ASN A 49 -8.01 2.95 -5.64
CA ASN A 49 -9.36 3.18 -5.18
C ASN A 49 -10.11 4.00 -6.24
N VAL A 50 -11.43 3.93 -6.20
CA VAL A 50 -12.31 4.61 -7.16
C VAL A 50 -12.01 6.11 -7.22
N GLU A 51 -11.64 6.73 -6.09
CA GLU A 51 -11.25 8.14 -6.03
C GLU A 51 -10.03 8.44 -6.91
N SER A 52 -8.98 7.61 -6.84
CA SER A 52 -7.76 7.80 -7.64
C SER A 52 -8.04 7.65 -9.14
N ILE A 53 -8.87 6.68 -9.54
CA ILE A 53 -9.23 6.46 -10.94
C ILE A 53 -10.04 7.65 -11.47
N VAL A 54 -11.04 8.11 -10.71
CA VAL A 54 -11.88 9.26 -11.09
C VAL A 54 -11.04 10.53 -11.17
N LYS A 55 -10.16 10.79 -10.19
CA LYS A 55 -9.25 11.93 -10.23
C LYS A 55 -8.35 11.90 -11.45
N GLN A 56 -7.82 10.73 -11.83
CA GLN A 56 -6.93 10.62 -12.97
C GLN A 56 -7.66 10.87 -14.30
N ALA A 57 -8.84 10.27 -14.48
CA ALA A 57 -9.67 10.50 -15.68
C ALA A 57 -10.05 11.98 -15.82
N LEU A 58 -10.61 12.58 -14.76
CA LEU A 58 -11.01 13.98 -14.75
C LEU A 58 -9.82 14.94 -14.90
N ARG A 59 -8.63 14.58 -14.38
CA ARG A 59 -7.42 15.40 -14.54
C ARG A 59 -6.97 15.44 -16.00
N GLN A 60 -7.04 14.32 -16.70
CA GLN A 60 -6.73 14.26 -18.13
C GLN A 60 -7.72 15.07 -18.97
N GLU A 61 -9.02 15.02 -18.64
CA GLU A 61 -10.07 15.71 -19.40
C GLU A 61 -10.16 17.21 -19.10
N ILE A 62 -10.04 17.62 -17.83
CA ILE A 62 -10.34 18.99 -17.38
C ILE A 62 -9.05 19.80 -17.20
N LEU A 63 -8.04 19.22 -16.54
CA LEU A 63 -6.85 19.97 -16.12
C LEU A 63 -5.74 19.96 -17.17
N GLY A 64 -5.60 18.85 -17.90
CA GLY A 64 -4.44 18.60 -18.76
C GLY A 64 -3.13 18.78 -17.97
N ASN A 65 -2.26 19.68 -18.46
CA ASN A 65 -0.94 19.98 -17.86
C ASN A 65 -0.93 21.13 -16.85
N ARG A 66 -2.09 21.70 -16.48
CA ARG A 66 -2.17 22.85 -15.56
C ARG A 66 -1.99 22.42 -14.10
N SER A 67 -0.74 22.19 -13.71
CA SER A 67 -0.39 21.72 -12.37
C SER A 67 -0.64 22.77 -11.29
N GLU A 68 -0.67 24.06 -11.64
CA GLU A 68 -0.90 25.19 -10.72
C GLU A 68 -2.25 25.13 -9.97
N VAL A 69 -3.26 24.44 -10.54
CA VAL A 69 -4.60 24.29 -9.97
C VAL A 69 -4.89 22.85 -9.51
N GLY A 70 -3.89 21.98 -9.51
CA GLY A 70 -4.06 20.55 -9.18
C GLY A 70 -4.65 20.30 -7.79
N TRP A 71 -4.22 21.06 -6.79
CA TRP A 71 -4.71 20.94 -5.42
C TRP A 71 -6.21 21.31 -5.29
N ALA A 72 -6.64 22.39 -5.93
CA ALA A 72 -8.03 22.84 -5.92
C ALA A 72 -8.94 21.83 -6.65
N PHE A 73 -8.45 21.27 -7.76
CA PHE A 73 -9.13 20.20 -8.47
C PHE A 73 -9.30 18.94 -7.61
N GLU A 74 -8.24 18.51 -6.91
CA GLU A 74 -8.33 17.32 -6.05
C GLU A 74 -9.33 17.48 -4.90
N ILE A 75 -9.45 18.68 -4.32
CA ILE A 75 -10.44 19.00 -3.31
C ILE A 75 -11.85 18.93 -3.91
N ALA A 76 -12.09 19.59 -5.04
CA ALA A 76 -13.39 19.61 -5.69
C ALA A 76 -13.88 18.20 -6.07
N VAL A 77 -13.01 17.36 -6.64
CA VAL A 77 -13.37 15.98 -6.98
C VAL A 77 -13.72 15.17 -5.73
N ARG A 78 -12.96 15.35 -4.63
CA ARG A 78 -13.24 14.66 -3.36
C ARG A 78 -14.60 15.06 -2.79
N GLU A 79 -14.92 16.36 -2.76
CA GLU A 79 -16.22 16.85 -2.28
C GLU A 79 -17.37 16.30 -3.11
N MET A 80 -17.28 16.39 -4.45
CA MET A 80 -18.28 15.83 -5.35
C MET A 80 -18.50 14.33 -5.14
N MET A 81 -17.43 13.55 -4.99
CA MET A 81 -17.55 12.11 -4.75
C MET A 81 -18.21 11.80 -3.41
N GLN A 82 -17.92 12.57 -2.35
CA GLN A 82 -18.59 12.40 -1.06
C GLN A 82 -20.09 12.68 -1.15
N GLU A 83 -20.50 13.72 -1.88
CA GLU A 83 -21.91 14.05 -2.08
C GLU A 83 -22.63 12.95 -2.86
N ILE A 84 -22.04 12.47 -3.96
CA ILE A 84 -22.60 11.37 -4.76
C ILE A 84 -22.80 10.13 -3.88
N VAL A 85 -21.77 9.71 -3.14
CA VAL A 85 -21.84 8.51 -2.29
C VAL A 85 -22.91 8.66 -1.19
N LYS A 86 -23.00 9.83 -0.55
CA LYS A 86 -24.06 10.11 0.44
C LYS A 86 -25.46 10.01 -0.17
N SER A 87 -25.64 10.57 -1.37
CA SER A 87 -26.94 10.61 -2.04
C SER A 87 -27.38 9.22 -2.55
N GLU A 88 -26.50 8.48 -3.20
CA GLU A 88 -26.79 7.20 -3.84
C GLU A 88 -27.02 6.09 -2.81
N PHE A 89 -26.19 6.04 -1.78
CA PHE A 89 -26.24 4.95 -0.79
C PHE A 89 -27.04 5.31 0.47
N LYS A 90 -27.51 6.55 0.60
CA LYS A 90 -28.18 7.08 1.81
C LYS A 90 -27.39 6.82 3.09
N ILE A 91 -26.06 6.88 3.00
CA ILE A 91 -25.14 6.64 4.12
C ILE A 91 -24.55 7.96 4.65
N SER A 92 -24.23 7.98 5.94
CA SER A 92 -23.38 9.02 6.53
C SER A 92 -21.92 8.57 6.49
N ILE A 93 -21.06 9.37 5.86
CA ILE A 93 -19.60 9.13 5.86
C ILE A 93 -19.06 9.48 7.26
N VAL A 94 -18.60 8.46 7.99
CA VAL A 94 -17.92 8.64 9.28
C VAL A 94 -16.45 8.89 9.01
N HIS A 95 -15.96 10.08 9.36
CA HIS A 95 -14.52 10.34 9.37
C HIS A 95 -13.96 9.71 10.65
N ASN A 96 -13.22 8.60 10.51
CA ASN A 96 -12.40 8.12 11.61
C ASN A 96 -11.18 9.04 11.67
N ASP A 97 -11.21 10.03 12.55
CA ASP A 97 -10.02 10.76 12.94
C ASP A 97 -9.05 9.75 13.57
N ILE A 98 -8.10 9.26 12.77
CA ILE A 98 -6.95 8.54 13.32
C ILE A 98 -6.06 9.64 13.92
N THR A 99 -6.37 10.04 15.15
CA THR A 99 -5.45 10.77 16.01
C THR A 99 -4.19 9.93 16.17
N LYS A 100 -3.09 10.40 15.57
CA LYS A 100 -1.73 10.03 15.93
C LYS A 100 -1.11 11.15 16.75
#